data_AF-A0A949Q910-F1
#
_entry.id   AF-A0A949Q910-F1
#
_cell.length_a   1.000
_cell.length_b   1.000
_cell.length_c   1.000
_cell.angle_alpha   90.00
_cell.angle_beta   90.00
_cell.angle_gamma   90.00
#
_symmetry.space_group_name_H-M   'P 1'
#
loop_
_entity.id
_entity.type
_entity.pdbx_description
1 polymer ?
#
loop_
_entity_poly.entity_id
_entity_poly.type
_entity_poly.pdbx_seq_one_letter_code
_entity_poly.pdbx_strand_id
1 'polypeptide(L)'
;DDEAAAILADIAEEEDLNGRIRNNILDTQRALSFLMRCKILTPPQRDDAQQILRDIESLNSHTAFLFDKINFLMDATIGVININQNKRLSRMTVFGVVFMPLNILAGIGGMSEFSMMTAGLAWPVAYGAFVVAMMLLGWSTYVAVRHFENRKVVSAARAERGRS
;
A
#
# COMPACT_ATOMS: atom_id res chain seq x y z
N ASP A 1 6.90 6.63 -4.29
CA ASP A 1 6.89 6.76 -2.83
C ASP A 1 6.57 8.21 -2.46
N ASP A 2 7.22 9.19 -3.09
CA ASP A 2 6.89 10.62 -2.92
C ASP A 2 5.44 10.97 -3.26
N GLU A 3 4.89 10.44 -4.37
CA GLU A 3 3.49 10.67 -4.76
C GLU A 3 2.50 10.13 -3.72
N ALA A 4 2.78 8.97 -3.13
CA ALA A 4 1.93 8.37 -2.10
C ALA A 4 2.00 9.14 -0.78
N ALA A 5 3.19 9.65 -0.44
CA ALA A 5 3.37 10.53 0.72
C ALA A 5 2.64 11.86 0.54
N ALA A 6 2.66 12.43 -0.67
CA ALA A 6 1.89 13.64 -1.00
C ALA A 6 0.38 13.41 -0.85
N ILE A 7 -0.16 12.32 -1.39
CA ILE A 7 -1.59 12.00 -1.25
C ILE A 7 -1.98 11.83 0.23
N LEU A 8 -1.16 11.16 1.03
CA LEU A 8 -1.43 11.01 2.47
C LEU A 8 -1.34 12.35 3.21
N ALA A 9 -0.42 13.24 2.81
CA ALA A 9 -0.32 14.58 3.38
C ALA A 9 -1.57 15.42 3.06
N ASP A 10 -2.05 15.37 1.82
CA ASP A 10 -3.29 16.05 1.41
C ASP A 10 -4.50 15.53 2.20
N ILE A 11 -4.61 14.20 2.38
CA ILE A 11 -5.68 13.58 3.21
C ILE A 11 -5.59 14.05 4.67
N ALA A 12 -4.37 14.14 5.22
CA ALA A 12 -4.17 14.60 6.59
C ALA A 12 -4.50 16.08 6.77
N GLU A 13 -4.23 16.93 5.77
CA GLU A 13 -4.62 18.34 5.77
C GLU A 13 -6.16 18.48 5.77
N GLU A 14 -6.86 17.70 4.95
CA GLU A 14 -8.32 17.66 4.93
C GLU A 14 -8.92 17.17 6.25
N GLU A 15 -8.27 16.20 6.92
CA GLU A 15 -8.68 15.72 8.25
C GLU A 15 -8.57 16.81 9.32
N ASP A 16 -7.43 17.52 9.35
CA ASP A 16 -7.21 18.64 10.29
C ASP A 16 -8.21 19.77 10.03
N LEU A 17 -8.43 20.15 8.77
CA LEU A 17 -9.41 21.15 8.39
C LEU A 17 -10.82 20.78 8.85
N ASN A 18 -11.26 19.53 8.64
CA ASN A 18 -12.55 19.06 9.11
C ASN A 18 -12.65 19.06 10.65
N GLY A 19 -11.56 18.69 11.35
CA GLY A 19 -11.46 18.77 12.80
C GLY A 19 -11.63 20.19 13.33
N ARG A 20 -10.98 21.17 12.69
CA ARG A 20 -11.11 22.60 13.01
C ARG A 20 -12.52 23.12 12.76
N ILE A 21 -13.16 22.72 11.65
CA ILE A 21 -14.56 23.08 11.36
C ILE A 21 -15.48 22.55 12.46
N ARG A 22 -15.33 21.28 12.84
CA ARG A 22 -16.15 20.67 13.90
C ARG A 22 -15.99 21.36 15.25
N ASN A 23 -14.77 21.75 15.62
CA ASN A 23 -14.53 22.52 16.84
C ASN A 23 -15.25 23.89 16.80
N ASN A 24 -15.17 24.63 15.70
CA ASN A 24 -15.88 25.90 15.53
C ASN A 24 -17.41 25.76 15.59
N ILE A 25 -17.95 24.67 15.03
CA ILE A 25 -19.38 24.33 15.11
C ILE A 25 -19.79 24.11 16.57
N LEU A 26 -19.00 23.34 17.34
CA LEU A 26 -19.26 23.09 18.76
C LEU A 26 -19.22 24.37 19.61
N ASP A 27 -18.26 25.26 19.35
CA ASP A 27 -18.17 26.53 20.06
C ASP A 27 -19.35 27.45 19.73
N THR A 28 -19.78 27.48 18.47
CA THR A 28 -20.98 28.22 18.04
C THR A 28 -22.24 27.64 18.70
N GLN A 29 -22.39 26.32 18.73
CA GLN A 29 -23.51 25.62 19.38
C GLN A 29 -23.60 25.99 20.87
N ARG A 30 -22.45 26.00 21.56
CA ARG A 30 -22.35 26.37 22.99
C ARG A 30 -22.71 27.83 23.22
N ALA A 31 -22.18 28.74 22.41
CA ALA A 31 -22.48 30.17 22.52
C ALA A 31 -23.98 30.46 22.31
N LEU A 32 -24.59 29.82 21.31
CA LEU A 32 -26.01 29.98 21.02
C LEU A 32 -26.90 29.38 22.11
N SER A 33 -26.52 28.20 22.62
CA SER A 33 -27.20 27.56 23.76
C SER A 33 -27.14 28.42 25.02
N PHE A 34 -25.98 29.05 25.27
CA PHE A 34 -25.81 30.01 26.36
C PHE A 34 -26.72 31.25 26.17
N LEU A 35 -26.76 31.82 24.97
CA LEU A 35 -27.61 32.97 24.64
C LEU A 35 -29.10 32.66 24.89
N MET A 36 -29.57 31.49 24.47
CA MET A 36 -30.94 31.04 24.76
C MET A 36 -31.20 30.87 26.26
N ARG A 37 -30.21 30.35 27.01
CA ARG A 37 -30.30 30.17 28.46
C ARG A 37 -30.37 31.48 29.23
N CYS A 38 -29.74 32.56 28.74
CA CYS A 38 -29.81 33.88 29.36
C CYS A 38 -31.23 34.49 29.36
N LYS A 39 -32.17 33.95 28.57
CA LYS A 39 -33.57 34.43 28.45
C LYS A 39 -33.71 35.90 27.99
N ILE A 40 -32.64 36.51 27.47
CA ILE A 40 -32.65 37.91 26.97
C ILE A 40 -33.29 38.06 25.58
N LEU A 41 -33.45 36.96 24.84
CA LEU A 41 -34.01 36.94 23.50
C LEU A 41 -35.54 37.12 23.51
N THR A 42 -36.05 37.87 22.55
CA THR A 42 -37.49 37.96 22.23
C THR A 42 -38.01 36.63 21.64
N PRO A 43 -39.32 36.35 21.63
CA PRO A 43 -39.85 35.10 21.08
C PRO A 43 -39.40 34.79 19.65
N PRO A 44 -39.46 35.74 18.67
CA PRO A 44 -38.98 35.47 17.32
C PRO A 44 -37.49 35.13 17.27
N GLN A 45 -36.66 35.84 18.04
CA GLN A 45 -35.22 35.58 18.10
C GLN A 45 -34.88 34.22 18.74
N ARG A 46 -35.73 33.73 19.65
CA ARG A 46 -35.59 32.37 20.19
C ARG A 46 -35.90 31.32 19.14
N ASP A 47 -36.92 31.54 18.33
CA ASP A 47 -37.28 30.62 17.25
C ASP A 47 -36.16 30.56 16.19
N ASP A 48 -35.60 31.72 15.82
CA ASP A 48 -34.43 31.83 14.94
C ASP A 48 -33.21 31.09 15.53
N ALA A 49 -32.91 31.30 16.82
CA ALA A 49 -31.81 30.62 17.50
C ALA A 49 -32.00 29.09 17.52
N GLN A 50 -33.23 28.60 17.72
CA GLN A 50 -33.53 27.18 17.64
C GLN A 50 -33.37 26.63 16.21
N GLN A 51 -33.70 27.42 15.19
CA GLN A 51 -33.48 27.04 13.80
C GLN A 51 -31.98 26.92 13.49
N ILE A 52 -31.18 27.91 13.89
CA ILE A 52 -29.73 27.86 13.73
C ILE A 52 -29.13 26.65 14.47
N LEU A 53 -29.63 26.29 15.65
CA LEU A 53 -29.19 25.07 16.35
C LEU A 53 -29.50 23.78 15.56
N ARG A 54 -30.65 23.72 14.87
CA ARG A 54 -30.98 22.58 13.99
C ARG A 54 -30.05 22.52 12.78
N ASP A 55 -29.72 23.67 12.20
CA ASP A 55 -28.78 23.76 11.08
C ASP A 55 -27.36 23.34 11.50
N ILE A 56 -26.92 23.78 12.69
CA ILE A 56 -25.65 23.35 13.32
C ILE A 56 -25.62 21.83 13.52
N GLU A 57 -26.71 21.21 13.94
CA GLU A 57 -26.77 19.75 14.12
C GLU A 57 -26.66 19.00 12.77
N SER A 58 -27.27 19.54 11.72
CA SER A 58 -27.12 19.03 10.35
C SER A 58 -25.67 19.15 9.88
N LEU A 59 -25.00 20.28 10.12
CA LEU A 59 -23.59 20.46 9.81
C LEU A 59 -22.70 19.52 10.61
N ASN A 60 -22.96 19.32 11.91
CA ASN A 60 -22.21 18.38 12.73
C ASN A 60 -22.30 16.94 12.17
N SER A 61 -23.51 16.52 11.78
CA SER A 61 -23.72 15.23 11.11
C SER A 61 -22.94 15.13 9.78
N HIS A 62 -22.92 16.21 8.99
CA HIS A 62 -22.15 16.27 7.75
C HIS A 62 -20.63 16.18 7.99
N THR A 63 -20.10 16.88 9.00
CA THR A 63 -18.66 16.79 9.33
C THR A 63 -18.25 15.40 9.82
N ALA A 64 -19.13 14.70 10.53
CA ALA A 64 -18.92 13.31 10.91
C ALA A 64 -18.86 12.39 9.69
N PHE A 65 -19.78 12.55 8.73
CA PHE A 65 -19.74 11.80 7.46
C PHE A 65 -18.46 12.07 6.66
N LEU A 66 -17.99 13.32 6.60
CA LEU A 66 -16.72 13.66 5.95
C LEU A 66 -15.53 13.00 6.65
N PHE A 67 -15.53 12.95 7.98
CA PHE A 67 -14.47 12.29 8.75
C PHE A 67 -14.40 10.78 8.41
N ASP A 68 -15.54 10.10 8.37
CA ASP A 68 -15.59 8.69 7.98
C ASP A 68 -15.09 8.47 6.54
N LYS A 69 -15.44 9.38 5.62
CA LYS A 69 -14.97 9.32 4.22
C LYS A 69 -13.46 9.56 4.11
N ILE A 70 -12.91 10.50 4.87
CA ILE A 70 -11.46 10.78 4.93
C ILE A 70 -10.72 9.55 5.43
N ASN A 71 -11.18 8.92 6.52
CA ASN A 71 -10.59 7.68 7.04
C ASN A 71 -10.66 6.55 6.02
N PHE A 72 -11.80 6.37 5.35
CA PHE A 72 -11.93 5.38 4.28
C PHE A 72 -10.91 5.60 3.15
N LEU A 73 -10.72 6.85 2.72
CA LEU A 73 -9.74 7.18 1.68
C LEU A 73 -8.30 6.97 2.17
N MET A 74 -8.01 7.28 3.42
CA MET A 74 -6.71 7.02 4.05
C MET A 74 -6.39 5.51 4.06
N ASP A 75 -7.33 4.69 4.53
CA ASP A 75 -7.19 3.23 4.58
C ASP A 75 -7.05 2.63 3.19
N ALA A 76 -7.84 3.09 2.22
CA ALA A 76 -7.73 2.66 0.83
C ALA A 76 -6.36 3.01 0.24
N THR A 77 -5.86 4.22 0.53
CA THR A 77 -4.55 4.69 0.07
C THR A 77 -3.42 3.85 0.67
N ILE A 78 -3.45 3.61 1.98
CA ILE A 78 -2.51 2.70 2.67
C ILE A 78 -2.58 1.29 2.08
N GLY A 79 -3.78 0.80 1.78
CA GLY A 79 -4.00 -0.48 1.12
C GLY A 79 -3.29 -0.57 -0.24
N VAL A 80 -3.44 0.47 -1.07
CA VAL A 80 -2.75 0.56 -2.37
C VAL A 80 -1.24 0.63 -2.21
N ILE A 81 -0.74 1.41 -1.25
CA ILE A 81 0.71 1.49 -0.93
C ILE A 81 1.24 0.11 -0.57
N ASN A 82 0.56 -0.60 0.34
CA ASN A 82 0.97 -1.93 0.79
C ASN A 82 0.99 -2.93 -0.38
N ILE A 83 -0.02 -2.90 -1.26
CA ILE A 83 -0.05 -3.77 -2.46
C ILE A 83 1.14 -3.46 -3.38
N ASN A 84 1.43 -2.19 -3.62
CA ASN A 84 2.51 -1.76 -4.51
C ASN A 84 3.89 -2.09 -3.91
N GLN A 85 4.07 -1.91 -2.61
CA GLN A 85 5.29 -2.31 -1.89
C GLN A 85 5.47 -3.83 -1.93
N ASN A 86 4.42 -4.61 -1.66
CA ASN A 86 4.50 -6.07 -1.70
C ASN A 86 4.88 -6.58 -3.11
N LYS A 87 4.30 -5.98 -4.18
CA LYS A 87 4.72 -6.27 -5.56
C LYS A 87 6.19 -5.92 -5.82
N ARG A 88 6.70 -4.83 -5.23
CA ARG A 88 8.12 -4.45 -5.34
C ARG A 88 9.02 -5.45 -4.63
N LEU A 89 8.69 -5.84 -3.39
CA LEU A 89 9.43 -6.84 -2.62
C LEU A 89 9.44 -8.20 -3.31
N SER A 90 8.29 -8.66 -3.79
CA SER A 90 8.18 -9.92 -4.54
C SER A 90 9.14 -9.96 -5.74
N ARG A 91 9.25 -8.87 -6.52
CA ARG A 91 10.22 -8.80 -7.63
C ARG A 91 11.67 -8.92 -7.16
N MET A 92 12.03 -8.29 -6.05
CA MET A 92 13.38 -8.42 -5.48
C MET A 92 13.66 -9.86 -5.00
N THR A 93 12.67 -10.52 -4.40
CA THR A 93 12.77 -11.93 -3.99
C THR A 93 12.99 -12.84 -5.19
N VAL A 94 12.27 -12.64 -6.31
CA VAL A 94 12.47 -13.41 -7.54
C VAL A 94 13.92 -13.31 -8.03
N PHE A 95 14.52 -12.11 -8.02
CA PHE A 95 15.93 -11.97 -8.35
C PHE A 95 16.82 -12.76 -7.38
N GLY A 96 16.61 -12.63 -6.07
CA GLY A 96 17.39 -13.38 -5.07
C GLY A 96 17.35 -14.89 -5.26
N VAL A 97 16.18 -15.45 -5.56
CA VAL A 97 16.00 -16.90 -5.81
C VAL A 97 16.74 -17.35 -7.06
N VAL A 98 16.80 -16.52 -8.11
CA VAL A 98 17.55 -16.84 -9.35
C VAL A 98 19.06 -16.72 -9.11
N PHE A 99 19.51 -15.71 -8.37
CA PHE A 99 20.94 -15.48 -8.12
C PHE A 99 21.56 -16.44 -7.10
N MET A 100 20.79 -16.96 -6.14
CA MET A 100 21.30 -17.87 -5.10
C MET A 100 22.02 -19.12 -5.68
N PRO A 101 21.42 -19.95 -6.56
CA PRO A 101 22.12 -21.09 -7.15
C PRO A 101 23.25 -20.66 -8.09
N LEU A 102 23.10 -19.54 -8.80
CA LEU A 102 24.16 -18.99 -9.65
C LEU A 102 25.39 -18.61 -8.83
N ASN A 103 25.21 -18.00 -7.66
CA ASN A 103 26.32 -17.63 -6.77
C ASN A 103 27.03 -18.87 -6.22
N ILE A 104 26.28 -19.91 -5.85
CA ILE A 104 26.87 -21.17 -5.39
C ILE A 104 27.72 -21.79 -6.50
N LEU A 105 27.20 -21.85 -7.72
CA LEU A 105 27.94 -22.39 -8.87
C LEU A 105 29.16 -21.56 -9.22
N ALA A 106 29.02 -20.23 -9.26
CA ALA A 106 30.14 -19.30 -9.48
C ALA A 106 31.25 -19.50 -8.45
N GLY A 107 30.87 -19.68 -7.18
CA GLY A 107 31.81 -20.02 -6.10
C GLY A 107 32.57 -21.31 -6.39
N ILE A 108 31.87 -22.39 -6.79
CA ILE A 108 32.49 -23.67 -7.16
C ILE A 108 33.41 -23.54 -8.38
N GLY A 109 32.98 -22.82 -9.43
CA GLY A 109 33.76 -22.61 -10.64
C GLY A 109 35.02 -21.75 -10.43
N GLY A 110 35.05 -20.94 -9.38
CA GLY A 110 36.23 -20.17 -8.96
C GLY A 110 37.22 -20.96 -8.09
N MET A 111 36.89 -22.18 -7.66
CA MET A 111 37.75 -23.02 -6.82
C MET A 111 38.67 -23.94 -7.65
N SER A 112 39.80 -24.33 -7.06
CA SER A 112 40.86 -25.14 -7.70
C SER A 112 40.34 -26.50 -8.21
N GLU A 113 39.34 -27.08 -7.53
CA GLU A 113 38.69 -28.34 -7.89
C GLU A 113 38.08 -28.30 -9.29
N PHE A 114 37.57 -27.15 -9.75
CA PHE A 114 37.03 -27.02 -11.10
C PHE A 114 38.13 -27.11 -12.17
N SER A 115 39.29 -26.51 -11.90
CA SER A 115 40.47 -26.62 -12.78
C SER A 115 41.05 -28.03 -12.79
N MET A 116 40.94 -28.76 -11.69
CA MET A 116 41.38 -30.16 -11.59
C MET A 116 40.43 -31.12 -12.31
N MET A 117 39.11 -30.90 -12.23
CA MET A 117 38.09 -31.70 -12.90
C MET A 117 38.06 -31.48 -14.42
N THR A 118 38.47 -30.30 -14.89
CA THR A 118 38.49 -29.92 -16.32
C THR A 118 39.88 -30.03 -16.97
N ALA A 119 40.86 -30.62 -16.27
CA ALA A 119 42.27 -30.73 -16.71
C ALA A 119 42.47 -31.43 -18.08
N GLY A 120 41.46 -32.16 -18.58
CA GLY A 120 41.45 -32.79 -19.90
C GLY A 120 40.86 -31.95 -21.05
N LEU A 121 40.33 -30.74 -20.78
CA LEU A 121 39.76 -29.84 -21.78
C LEU A 121 40.59 -28.55 -21.89
N ALA A 122 40.59 -27.93 -23.08
CA ALA A 122 41.15 -26.60 -23.26
C ALA A 122 40.43 -25.60 -22.34
N TRP A 123 41.20 -24.89 -21.51
CA TRP A 123 40.71 -23.95 -20.49
C TRP A 123 39.64 -22.95 -21.00
N PRO A 124 39.76 -22.36 -22.22
CA PRO A 124 38.73 -21.47 -22.77
C PRO A 124 37.39 -22.16 -23.04
N VAL A 125 37.43 -23.44 -23.45
CA VAL A 125 36.23 -24.24 -23.76
C VAL A 125 35.53 -24.65 -22.47
N ALA A 126 36.28 -25.07 -21.46
CA ALA A 126 35.74 -25.43 -20.15
C ALA A 126 35.02 -24.26 -19.47
N TYR A 127 35.64 -23.08 -19.48
CA TYR A 127 35.03 -21.87 -18.91
C TYR A 127 33.84 -21.38 -19.75
N GLY A 128 33.93 -21.44 -21.08
CA GLY A 128 32.80 -21.11 -21.96
C GLY A 128 31.59 -22.01 -21.74
N ALA A 129 31.79 -23.32 -21.64
CA ALA A 129 30.72 -24.28 -21.34
C ALA A 129 30.10 -24.05 -19.95
N PHE A 130 30.93 -23.71 -18.96
CA PHE A 130 30.49 -23.39 -17.61
C PHE A 130 29.60 -22.15 -17.57
N VAL A 131 29.98 -21.06 -18.24
CA VAL A 131 29.16 -19.84 -18.36
C VAL A 131 27.82 -20.14 -19.04
N VAL A 132 27.80 -20.96 -20.09
CA VAL A 132 26.56 -21.39 -20.75
C VAL A 132 25.67 -22.21 -19.81
N ALA A 133 26.26 -23.15 -19.05
CA ALA A 133 25.51 -23.95 -18.07
C ALA A 133 24.90 -23.07 -16.97
N MET A 134 25.64 -22.05 -16.48
CA MET A 134 25.12 -21.06 -15.54
C MET A 134 23.97 -20.26 -16.14
N MET A 135 24.09 -19.77 -17.38
CA MET A 135 23.01 -19.04 -18.04
C MET A 135 21.74 -19.90 -18.19
N LEU A 136 21.88 -21.18 -18.56
CA LEU A 136 20.77 -22.12 -18.64
C LEU A 136 20.12 -22.37 -17.27
N LEU A 137 20.92 -22.52 -16.22
CA LEU A 137 20.41 -22.68 -14.85
C LEU A 137 19.66 -21.45 -14.36
N GLY A 138 20.20 -20.24 -14.59
CA GLY A 138 19.53 -18.99 -14.27
C GLY A 138 18.20 -18.83 -15.02
N TRP A 139 18.20 -19.13 -16.32
CA TRP A 139 16.99 -19.10 -17.14
C TRP A 139 15.94 -20.11 -16.67
N SER A 140 16.36 -21.36 -16.38
CA SER A 140 15.46 -22.41 -15.91
C SER A 140 14.81 -22.05 -14.58
N THR A 141 15.57 -21.48 -13.65
CA THR A 141 15.08 -21.03 -12.34
C THR A 141 14.09 -19.87 -12.50
N TYR A 142 14.39 -18.89 -13.35
CA TYR A 142 13.49 -17.78 -13.65
C TYR A 142 12.16 -18.26 -14.25
N VAL A 143 12.20 -19.16 -15.25
CA VAL A 143 11.01 -19.74 -15.88
C VAL A 143 10.19 -20.55 -14.86
N ALA A 144 10.86 -21.36 -14.03
CA ALA A 144 10.19 -22.12 -12.99
C ALA A 144 9.41 -21.21 -12.02
N VAL A 145 10.06 -20.17 -11.49
CA VAL A 145 9.43 -19.21 -10.57
C VAL A 145 8.22 -18.52 -11.23
N ARG A 146 8.39 -18.02 -12.47
CA ARG A 146 7.30 -17.39 -13.22
C ARG A 146 6.13 -18.33 -13.49
N HIS A 147 6.41 -19.61 -13.77
CA HIS A 147 5.39 -20.63 -13.98
C HIS A 147 4.60 -20.93 -12.70
N PHE A 148 5.28 -21.01 -11.56
CA PHE A 148 4.64 -21.21 -10.26
C PHE A 148 3.78 -20.01 -9.84
N GLU A 149 4.24 -18.77 -10.08
CA GLU A 149 3.45 -17.57 -9.84
C GLU A 149 2.17 -17.55 -10.68
N ASN A 150 2.27 -17.82 -11.99
CA ASN A 150 1.11 -17.87 -12.88
C ASN A 150 0.09 -18.95 -12.47
N ARG A 151 0.55 -20.11 -11.98
CA ARG A 151 -0.35 -21.17 -11.51
C ARG A 151 -1.14 -20.77 -10.26
N LYS A 152 -0.50 -20.09 -9.31
CA LYS A 152 -1.17 -19.63 -8.07
C LYS A 152 -2.30 -18.64 -8.37
N VAL A 153 -2.07 -17.71 -9.31
CA VAL A 153 -3.09 -16.74 -9.74
C VAL A 153 -4.30 -17.44 -10.38
N VAL A 154 -4.05 -18.41 -11.26
CA VAL A 154 -5.13 -19.16 -11.94
C VAL A 154 -5.90 -20.07 -10.97
N SER A 155 -5.23 -20.69 -9.99
CA SER A 155 -5.92 -21.51 -8.99
C SER A 155 -6.79 -20.68 -8.05
N ALA A 156 -6.33 -19.48 -7.65
CA ALA A 156 -7.11 -18.57 -6.81
C ALA A 156 -8.37 -18.08 -7.54
N ALA A 157 -8.22 -17.63 -8.79
CA ALA A 157 -9.34 -17.17 -9.61
C ALA A 157 -10.40 -18.26 -9.87
N ARG A 158 -9.99 -19.54 -9.95
CA ARG A 158 -10.93 -20.67 -10.08
C ARG A 158 -11.66 -21.00 -8.79
N ALA A 159 -11.01 -20.84 -7.63
CA ALA A 159 -11.61 -21.10 -6.33
C ALA A 159 -12.68 -20.06 -5.96
N GLU A 160 -12.50 -18.80 -6.36
CA GLU A 160 -13.49 -17.74 -6.15
C GLU A 160 -14.73 -17.93 -7.02
N ARG A 161 -14.54 -18.33 -8.28
CA ARG A 161 -15.65 -18.60 -9.24
C ARG A 161 -16.50 -19.81 -8.90
N GLY A 162 -16.02 -20.71 -8.05
CA GLY A 162 -16.77 -21.90 -7.60
C GLY A 162 -17.56 -21.69 -6.31
N ARG A 163 -17.45 -20.52 -5.67
CA ARG A 163 -18.16 -20.17 -4.43
C ARG A 163 -19.30 -19.16 -4.63
N SER A 164 -19.45 -18.62 -5.83
CA SER A 164 -20.58 -17.81 -6.30
C SER A 164 -21.61 -18.66 -7.03
#